data_AF-A0A016WPE6-F1
#
_entry.id   AF-A0A016WPE6-F1
#
_cell.length_a   1.000
_cell.length_b   1.000
_cell.length_c   1.000
_cell.angle_alpha   90.00
_cell.angle_beta   90.00
_cell.angle_gamma   90.00
#
_symmetry.space_group_name_H-M   'P 1'
#
loop_
_entity.id
_entity.type
_entity.pdbx_description
1 polymer ?
#
loop_
_entity_poly.entity_id
_entity_poly.type
_entity_poly.pdbx_seq_one_letter_code
_entity_poly.pdbx_strand_id
1 'polypeptide(L)'
;MLIENYFADFPRFFSKMRQIAFLLAIVVCTCLAIRPQAVGVTGRLMCGDKPAAGVKVKLWDEDDGKTVRLICTAFVDNQLQFRTRS
;
A
#
# COMPACT_ATOMS: atom_id res chain seq x y z
N MET A 1 -28.57 -6.80 -48.46
CA MET A 1 -28.29 -7.59 -47.23
C MET A 1 -27.06 -7.13 -46.44
N LEU A 2 -26.10 -6.38 -47.01
CA LEU A 2 -24.93 -5.88 -46.24
C LEU A 2 -25.16 -4.54 -45.52
N ILE A 3 -26.09 -3.70 -45.99
CA ILE A 3 -26.34 -2.36 -45.43
C ILE A 3 -27.23 -2.40 -44.17
N GLU A 4 -28.21 -3.31 -44.10
CA GLU A 4 -29.11 -3.43 -42.93
C GLU A 4 -28.39 -3.93 -41.67
N ASN A 5 -27.35 -4.77 -41.82
CA ASN A 5 -26.53 -5.24 -40.70
C ASN A 5 -25.70 -4.11 -40.08
N TYR A 6 -25.25 -3.13 -40.89
CA TYR A 6 -24.44 -2.01 -40.43
C TYR A 6 -25.26 -1.03 -39.55
N PHE A 7 -26.54 -0.81 -39.92
CA PHE A 7 -27.43 0.07 -39.16
C PHE A 7 -27.88 -0.54 -37.82
N ALA A 8 -28.02 -1.88 -37.76
CA ALA A 8 -28.39 -2.61 -36.54
C ALA A 8 -27.25 -2.71 -35.50
N ASP A 9 -25.99 -2.58 -35.92
CA ASP A 9 -24.82 -2.62 -35.02
C ASP A 9 -24.46 -1.25 -34.41
N PHE A 10 -24.94 -0.15 -34.99
CA PHE A 10 -24.70 1.21 -34.49
C PHE A 10 -25.11 1.42 -33.00
N PRO A 11 -26.29 0.96 -32.52
CA PRO A 11 -26.65 1.08 -31.10
C PRO A 11 -25.89 0.11 -30.19
N ARG A 12 -25.45 -1.05 -30.71
CA ARG A 12 -24.65 -2.03 -29.94
C ARG A 12 -23.23 -1.53 -29.70
N PHE A 13 -22.66 -0.81 -30.67
CA PHE A 13 -21.33 -0.21 -30.57
C PHE A 13 -21.26 0.83 -29.44
N PHE A 14 -22.27 1.70 -29.34
CA PHE A 14 -22.36 2.71 -28.29
C PHE A 14 -22.53 2.09 -26.88
N SER A 15 -23.28 0.99 -26.79
CA SER A 15 -23.45 0.24 -25.54
C SER A 15 -22.14 -0.38 -25.06
N LYS A 16 -21.36 -0.98 -25.96
CA LYS A 16 -20.05 -1.56 -25.63
C LYS A 16 -19.02 -0.49 -25.27
N MET A 17 -18.99 0.63 -25.99
CA MET A 17 -18.08 1.74 -25.69
C MET A 17 -18.36 2.36 -24.31
N ARG A 18 -19.64 2.48 -23.94
CA ARG A 18 -20.06 2.91 -22.59
C ARG A 18 -19.65 1.91 -21.51
N GLN A 19 -19.81 0.61 -21.75
CA GLN A 19 -19.38 -0.43 -20.80
C GLN A 19 -17.86 -0.41 -20.61
N ILE A 20 -17.09 -0.24 -21.68
CA ILE A 20 -15.62 -0.12 -21.61
C ILE A 20 -15.22 1.14 -20.81
N ALA A 21 -15.88 2.27 -21.05
CA ALA A 21 -15.62 3.50 -20.30
C ALA A 21 -15.90 3.34 -18.80
N PHE A 22 -17.00 2.67 -18.42
CA PHE A 22 -17.30 2.38 -17.02
C PHE A 22 -16.28 1.44 -16.38
N LEU A 23 -15.87 0.37 -17.07
CA LEU A 23 -14.83 -0.53 -16.57
C LEU A 23 -13.50 0.20 -16.37
N LEU A 24 -13.11 1.06 -17.33
CA LEU A 24 -11.90 1.86 -17.24
C LEU A 24 -11.96 2.83 -16.04
N ALA A 25 -13.10 3.51 -15.84
CA ALA A 25 -13.30 4.41 -14.71
C ALA A 25 -13.17 3.68 -13.36
N ILE A 26 -13.76 2.48 -13.24
CA ILE A 26 -13.65 1.67 -12.02
C ILE A 26 -12.19 1.28 -11.75
N VAL A 27 -11.46 0.82 -12.77
CA VAL A 27 -10.04 0.46 -12.62
C VAL A 27 -9.22 1.66 -12.15
N VAL A 28 -9.37 2.82 -12.81
CA VAL A 28 -8.65 4.05 -12.42
C VAL A 28 -8.98 4.46 -10.98
N CYS A 29 -10.25 4.46 -10.59
CA CYS A 29 -10.66 4.77 -9.22
C CYS A 29 -10.05 3.81 -8.19
N THR A 30 -9.99 2.51 -8.48
CA THR A 30 -9.40 1.53 -7.55
C THR A 30 -7.88 1.66 -7.43
N CYS A 31 -7.17 1.99 -8.51
CA CYS A 31 -5.73 2.21 -8.46
C CYS A 31 -5.35 3.41 -7.60
N LEU A 32 -6.17 4.46 -7.60
CA LEU A 32 -5.96 5.66 -6.78
C LEU A 32 -6.26 5.44 -5.29
N ALA A 33 -6.96 4.35 -4.93
CA ALA A 33 -7.36 4.06 -3.55
C ALA A 33 -6.34 3.20 -2.77
N ILE A 34 -5.19 2.87 -3.37
CA ILE A 34 -4.16 2.04 -2.73
C ILE A 34 -3.46 2.84 -1.63
N ARG A 35 -3.59 2.39 -0.39
CA ARG A 35 -2.85 2.96 0.76
C ARG A 35 -1.53 2.21 0.95
N PRO A 36 -0.44 2.89 1.37
CA PRO A 36 0.79 2.23 1.76
C PRO A 36 0.52 1.30 2.96
N GLN A 37 0.82 0.01 2.82
CA GLN A 37 0.52 -1.04 3.82
C GLN A 37 1.72 -1.43 4.69
N ALA A 38 2.89 -0.82 4.46
CA ALA A 38 4.10 -1.12 5.22
C ALA A 38 4.91 0.15 5.41
N VAL A 39 5.28 0.42 6.67
CA VAL A 39 6.26 1.45 7.03
C VAL A 39 7.49 0.75 7.59
N GLY A 40 8.66 1.12 7.05
CA GLY A 40 9.93 0.62 7.55
C GLY A 40 10.71 1.72 8.24
N VAL A 41 11.12 1.50 9.48
CA VAL A 41 11.94 2.45 10.23
C VAL A 41 13.35 1.90 10.37
N THR A 42 14.34 2.74 10.06
CA THR A 42 15.76 2.45 10.30
C THR A 42 16.40 3.53 11.16
N GLY A 43 17.26 3.13 12.09
CA GLY A 43 17.94 4.06 12.96
C GLY A 43 19.04 3.39 13.78
N ARG A 44 19.68 4.19 14.63
CA ARG A 44 20.77 3.77 15.51
C ARG A 44 20.44 4.12 16.96
N LEU A 45 20.57 3.13 17.85
CA LEU A 45 20.39 3.31 19.29
C LEU A 45 21.75 3.44 19.98
N MET A 46 21.91 4.49 20.77
CA MET A 46 23.16 4.83 21.47
C MET A 46 22.94 4.82 22.99
N CYS A 47 23.97 4.42 23.74
CA CYS A 47 24.05 4.52 25.19
C CYS A 47 25.28 5.39 25.52
N GLY A 48 25.06 6.70 25.73
CA GLY A 48 26.14 7.68 25.72
C GLY A 48 26.87 7.68 24.37
N ASP A 49 28.20 7.57 24.40
CA ASP A 49 29.03 7.53 23.18
C ASP A 49 29.11 6.12 22.54
N LYS A 50 28.48 5.11 23.15
CA LYS A 50 28.62 3.72 22.74
C LYS A 50 27.38 3.16 22.04
N PRO A 51 27.55 2.22 21.10
CA PRO A 51 26.47 1.40 20.56
C PRO A 51 25.63 0.70 21.62
N ALA A 52 24.30 0.77 21.50
CA ALA A 52 23.41 -0.12 22.26
C ALA A 52 23.17 -1.43 21.48
N ALA A 53 24.23 -2.22 21.27
CA ALA A 53 24.16 -3.50 20.56
C ALA A 53 23.41 -4.56 21.40
N GLY A 54 22.61 -5.42 20.75
CA GLY A 54 21.87 -6.50 21.42
C GLY A 54 20.58 -6.05 22.14
N VAL A 55 20.19 -4.79 22.00
CA VAL A 55 18.91 -4.29 22.55
C VAL A 55 17.75 -4.67 21.65
N LYS A 56 16.62 -5.05 22.25
CA LYS A 56 15.36 -5.33 21.57
C LYS A 56 14.56 -4.04 21.39
N VAL A 57 14.22 -3.71 20.16
CA VAL A 57 13.38 -2.57 19.77
C VAL A 57 12.01 -3.09 19.34
N LYS A 58 10.95 -2.42 19.78
CA LYS A 58 9.57 -2.74 19.41
C LYS A 58 8.94 -1.53 18.75
N LEU A 59 8.36 -1.73 17.57
CA LEU A 59 7.55 -0.74 16.88
C LEU A 59 6.09 -0.92 17.29
N TRP A 60 5.49 0.14 17.78
CA TRP A 60 4.12 0.18 18.26
C TRP A 60 3.33 1.18 17.42
N ASP A 61 2.11 0.81 17.02
CA ASP A 61 1.17 1.73 16.40
C ASP A 61 0.23 2.27 17.46
N GLU A 62 0.00 3.58 17.41
CA GLU A 62 -0.90 4.27 18.32
C GLU A 62 -2.06 4.80 17.48
N ASP A 63 -3.02 3.92 17.15
CA ASP A 63 -4.24 4.30 16.47
C ASP A 63 -5.10 5.19 17.40
N ASP A 64 -5.29 6.46 16.99
CA ASP A 64 -6.14 7.54 17.52
C ASP A 64 -6.98 7.23 18.78
N GLY A 65 -6.31 6.91 19.88
CA GLY A 65 -6.82 7.18 21.23
C GLY A 65 -7.39 6.02 22.06
N LYS A 66 -7.10 4.72 21.82
CA LYS A 66 -7.38 3.73 22.89
C LYS A 66 -6.65 2.38 22.91
N THR A 67 -5.87 1.99 21.91
CA THR A 67 -5.14 0.71 21.97
C THR A 67 -3.83 0.78 21.21
N VAL A 68 -2.71 0.58 21.92
CA VAL A 68 -1.38 0.45 21.32
C VAL A 68 -1.21 -0.98 20.78
N ARG A 69 -0.98 -1.14 19.47
CA ARG A 69 -0.78 -2.45 18.83
C ARG A 69 0.70 -2.67 18.53
N LEU A 70 1.24 -3.82 18.93
CA LEU A 70 2.61 -4.20 18.53
C LEU A 70 2.63 -4.54 17.05
N ILE A 71 3.46 -3.83 16.29
CA ILE A 71 3.61 -4.03 14.84
C ILE A 71 4.76 -5.00 14.55
N CYS A 72 5.95 -4.73 15.10
CA CYS A 72 7.15 -5.46 14.76
C CYS A 72 8.18 -5.40 15.89
N THR A 73 8.96 -6.46 16.07
CA THR A 73 10.08 -6.51 17.01
C THR A 73 11.37 -6.78 16.25
N ALA A 74 12.40 -5.99 16.50
CA ALA A 74 13.71 -6.14 15.89
C ALA A 74 14.82 -6.04 16.95
N PHE A 75 16.00 -6.55 16.64
CA PHE A 75 17.20 -6.38 17.47
C PHE A 75 18.15 -5.38 16.80
N VAL A 76 18.84 -4.59 17.62
CA VAL A 76 19.95 -3.75 17.14
C VAL A 76 21.13 -4.67 16.83
N ASP A 77 21.56 -4.66 15.58
CA ASP A 77 22.70 -5.44 15.12
C ASP A 77 24.04 -4.88 15.63
N ASN A 78 25.12 -5.63 15.40
CA ASN A 78 26.49 -5.19 15.73
C ASN A 78 26.98 -4.05 14.81
N GLN A 79 26.21 -3.69 13.78
CA GLN A 79 26.44 -2.54 12.89
C GLN A 79 25.67 -1.29 13.36
N LEU A 80 25.09 -1.34 14.57
CA LEU A 80 24.33 -0.26 15.20
C LEU A 80 23.05 0.13 14.46
N GLN A 81 22.49 -0.74 13.63
CA GLN A 81 21.28 -0.45 12.90
C GLN A 81 20.15 -1.36 13.37
N PHE A 82 18.96 -0.79 13.52
CA PHE A 82 17.73 -1.55 13.54
C PHE A 82 16.97 -1.28 12.25
N ARG A 83 16.37 -2.34 11.69
CA ARG A 83 15.46 -2.25 10.55
C ARG A 83 14.18 -2.96 10.93
N THR A 84 13.11 -2.20 11.04
CA THR A 84 11.76 -2.76 11.20
C THR A 84 11.07 -2.71 9.83
N ARG A 85 10.32 -3.76 9.50
CA ARG A 85 9.34 -3.73 8.42
C ARG A 85 8.04 -4.28 9.00
N SER A 86 6.97 -3.49 8.86
CA SER A 86 5.60 -3.94 9.08
C SER A 86 5.09 -4.69 7.87
#